data_AF-A0A139ANV9-F1
#
_entry.id   AF-A0A139ANV9-F1
#
_cell.length_a   1.000
_cell.length_b   1.000
_cell.length_c   1.000
_cell.angle_alpha   90.00
_cell.angle_beta   90.00
_cell.angle_gamma   90.00
#
_symmetry.space_group_name_H-M   'P 1'
#
loop_
_entity.id
_entity.type
_entity.pdbx_description
1 polymer ?
#
loop_
_entity_poly.entity_id
_entity_poly.type
_entity_poly.pdbx_seq_one_letter_code
_entity_poly.pdbx_strand_id
1 'polypeptide(L)' 'MTRASPTLRRWNLESHLNTLKHNPYNPGHVCPTCGVKFTRKGQLTRHVVRHTGERPYPCRFPGCEEQFARVDRRSRHEK' A
#
# COMPACT_ATOMS: atom_id res chain seq x y z
N MET A 1 -12.93 -35.91 -8.34
CA MET A 1 -13.46 -34.55 -8.12
C MET A 1 -12.28 -33.59 -8.18
N THR A 2 -11.92 -33.20 -9.40
CA THR A 2 -10.60 -32.66 -9.75
C THR A 2 -10.72 -31.18 -10.06
N ARG A 3 -9.68 -30.43 -9.63
CA ARG A 3 -9.24 -29.07 -10.02
C ARG A 3 -9.37 -28.02 -8.92
N ALA A 4 -8.34 -27.91 -8.09
CA ALA A 4 -7.99 -26.62 -7.50
C ALA A 4 -7.14 -25.85 -8.53
N SER A 5 -7.63 -24.70 -8.95
CA SER A 5 -7.11 -23.88 -10.04
C SER A 5 -5.68 -23.35 -9.80
N PRO A 6 -4.78 -23.41 -10.80
CA PRO A 6 -3.37 -23.08 -10.64
C PRO A 6 -3.10 -21.61 -10.97
N THR A 7 -3.30 -20.70 -10.01
CA THR A 7 -2.77 -19.32 -10.11
C THR A 7 -2.46 -18.74 -8.73
N LEU A 8 -1.62 -19.42 -7.94
CA LEU A 8 -0.98 -18.76 -6.80
C LEU A 8 0.10 -17.81 -7.33
N ARG A 9 -0.34 -16.60 -7.73
CA ARG A 9 0.53 -15.45 -7.96
C ARG A 9 1.39 -15.31 -6.71
N ARG A 10 2.71 -15.39 -6.85
CA ARG A 10 3.69 -15.27 -5.76
C ARG A 10 3.55 -13.91 -5.07
N TRP A 11 2.65 -13.87 -4.10
CA TRP A 11 2.53 -12.88 -3.05
C TRP A 11 2.84 -13.61 -1.76
N ASN A 12 3.69 -13.04 -0.91
CA ASN A 12 4.15 -13.67 0.32
C ASN A 12 2.96 -14.31 1.06
N LEU A 13 2.94 -15.65 1.09
CA LEU A 13 1.87 -16.46 1.67
C LEU A 13 1.55 -16.00 3.11
N GLU A 14 2.59 -15.67 3.86
CA GLU A 14 2.51 -15.09 5.20
C GLU A 14 1.66 -13.82 5.26
N SER A 15 1.83 -12.89 4.32
CA SER A 15 1.02 -11.66 4.25
C SER A 15 -0.42 -11.88 3.79
N HIS A 16 -0.72 -13.02 3.15
CA HIS A 16 -2.07 -13.43 2.80
C HIS A 16 -2.77 -14.09 4.00
N LEU A 17 -2.07 -14.99 4.70
CA LEU A 17 -2.55 -15.68 5.90
C LEU A 17 -2.74 -14.71 7.09
N ASN A 18 -1.97 -13.63 7.17
CA ASN A 18 -2.18 -12.58 8.17
C ASN A 18 -3.34 -11.63 7.84
N THR A 19 -4.13 -11.85 6.79
CA THR A 19 -5.34 -11.02 6.59
C THR A 19 -6.39 -11.33 7.67
N LEU A 20 -7.26 -10.35 7.99
CA LEU A 20 -8.36 -10.55 8.98
C LEU A 20 -9.30 -11.72 8.62
N LYS A 21 -9.32 -12.14 7.34
CA LYS A 21 -10.10 -13.29 6.87
C LYS A 21 -9.53 -14.64 7.29
N HIS A 22 -8.21 -14.74 7.47
CA HIS A 22 -7.52 -15.98 7.84
C HIS A 22 -6.98 -15.94 9.28
N ASN A 23 -6.67 -14.76 9.80
CA ASN A 23 -6.21 -14.55 11.17
C ASN A 23 -6.98 -13.38 11.81
N PRO A 24 -8.05 -13.65 12.59
CA PRO A 24 -8.82 -12.63 13.32
C PRO A 24 -7.96 -11.89 14.36
N TYR A 25 -6.90 -12.54 14.84
CA TYR A 25 -5.97 -12.01 15.82
C TYR A 25 -4.79 -11.27 15.21
N ASN A 26 -4.76 -11.02 13.89
CA ASN A 26 -3.71 -10.18 13.33
C ASN A 26 -3.79 -8.78 13.99
N PRO A 27 -2.77 -8.37 14.76
CA PRO A 27 -2.77 -7.05 15.39
C PRO A 27 -2.82 -5.96 14.33
N GLY A 28 -2.33 -6.24 13.11
CA GLY A 28 -2.26 -5.30 12.01
C GLY A 28 -1.32 -4.15 12.33
N HIS A 29 -1.42 -3.09 11.54
CA HIS A 29 -0.68 -1.85 11.72
C HIS A 29 -1.66 -0.70 11.79
N VAL A 30 -1.70 0.00 12.92
CA VAL A 30 -2.70 1.03 13.20
C VAL A 30 -2.10 2.41 12.94
N CYS A 31 -2.86 3.29 12.31
CA CYS A 31 -2.48 4.68 12.15
C CYS A 31 -2.59 5.42 13.50
N PRO A 32 -1.52 6.06 13.99
CA PRO A 32 -1.57 6.80 15.25
C PRO A 32 -2.46 8.04 15.19
N THR A 33 -2.68 8.59 13.99
CA THR A 33 -3.46 9.83 13.80
C THR A 33 -4.97 9.58 13.75
N CYS A 34 -5.43 8.49 13.15
CA CYS A 34 -6.86 8.24 12.92
C CYS A 34 -7.34 6.84 13.27
N GLY A 35 -6.49 5.98 13.85
CA GLY A 35 -6.88 4.64 14.32
C GLY A 35 -7.17 3.60 13.23
N VAL A 36 -7.03 3.95 11.94
CA VAL A 36 -7.29 3.00 10.85
C VAL A 36 -6.27 1.86 10.87
N LYS A 37 -6.76 0.62 10.81
CA LYS A 37 -5.93 -0.60 10.81
C LYS A 37 -5.63 -1.07 9.38
N PHE A 38 -4.38 -1.45 9.14
CA PHE A 38 -3.87 -1.99 7.88
C PHE A 38 -3.29 -3.38 8.09
N THR A 39 -3.41 -4.26 7.10
CA THR A 39 -2.83 -5.61 7.18
C THR A 39 -1.30 -5.59 7.02
N ARG A 40 -0.74 -4.55 6.39
CA ARG A 40 0.69 -4.47 6.08
C ARG A 40 1.29 -3.11 6.43
N LYS A 41 2.51 -3.14 6.96
CA LYS A 41 3.26 -1.92 7.33
C LYS A 41 3.37 -0.93 6.17
N GLY A 42 3.70 -1.41 4.96
CA GLY A 42 3.80 -0.54 3.78
C GLY A 42 2.49 0.18 3.40
N GLN A 43 1.33 -0.42 3.71
CA GLN A 43 0.04 0.26 3.52
C GLN A 43 -0.14 1.38 4.54
N LEU A 44 0.25 1.16 5.80
CA LEU A 44 0.25 2.18 6.84
C LEU A 44 1.20 3.33 6.50
N THR A 45 2.47 3.05 6.14
CA THR A 45 3.46 4.08 5.77
C THR A 45 2.94 4.97 4.64
N ARG A 46 2.31 4.36 3.64
CA ARG A 46 1.71 5.07 2.50
C ARG A 46 0.39 5.77 2.83
N HIS A 47 -0.24 5.42 3.94
CA HIS A 47 -1.42 6.11 4.43
C HIS A 47 -1.03 7.35 5.23
N VAL A 48 0.00 7.28 6.08
CA VAL A 48 0.40 8.40 6.94
C VAL A 48 0.90 9.62 6.17
N VAL A 49 1.44 9.45 4.96
CA VAL A 49 1.78 10.59 4.08
C VAL A 49 0.58 11.49 3.74
N ARG A 50 -0.66 10.98 3.84
CA ARG A 50 -1.87 11.80 3.69
C ARG A 50 -2.08 12.75 4.88
N HIS A 51 -1.61 12.37 6.06
CA HIS A 51 -1.70 13.21 7.26
C HIS A 51 -0.58 14.24 7.31
N THR A 52 0.64 13.83 6.93
CA THR A 52 1.80 14.75 6.91
C THR A 52 1.77 15.72 5.74
N GLY A 53 1.07 15.38 4.66
CA GLY A 53 1.03 16.19 3.44
C GLY A 53 2.32 16.14 2.62
N GLU A 54 3.29 15.32 3.02
CA GLU A 54 4.56 15.19 2.31
C GLU A 54 4.35 14.63 0.90
N ARG A 55 5.03 15.26 -0.08
CA ARG A 55 4.99 14.88 -1.49
C ARG A 55 6.41 14.51 -1.98
N PRO A 56 7.04 13.44 -1.48
CA PRO A 56 8.46 13.15 -1.74
C PRO A 56 8.78 12.72 -3.18
N TYR A 57 7.78 12.59 -4.06
CA TYR A 57 7.97 12.10 -5.42
C TYR A 57 7.76 13.22 -6.44
N PRO A 58 8.79 14.01 -6.79
CA PRO A 58 8.70 15.04 -7.83
C PRO A 58 8.52 14.42 -9.22
N CYS A 59 7.81 15.13 -10.10
CA CYS A 59 7.73 14.84 -11.53
C CYS A 59 9.12 14.83 -12.15
N ARG A 60 9.35 13.92 -13.11
CA ARG A 60 10.64 13.78 -13.79
C ARG A 60 10.78 14.66 -15.03
N PHE A 61 9.70 15.30 -15.48
CA PHE A 61 9.76 16.15 -16.67
C PHE A 61 10.31 17.54 -16.34
N PRO A 62 11.27 18.05 -17.14
CA PRO A 62 11.79 19.40 -16.98
C PRO A 62 10.67 20.46 -17.05
N GLY A 63 10.71 21.46 -16.17
CA GLY A 63 9.70 22.52 -16.12
C GLY A 63 8.38 22.12 -15.43
N CYS A 64 8.26 20.90 -14.92
CA CYS A 64 7.14 20.47 -14.11
C CYS A 64 7.52 20.40 -12.63
N GLU A 65 6.91 21.25 -11.80
CA GLU A 65 7.18 21.34 -10.37
C GLU A 65 6.23 20.49 -9.52
N GLU A 66 5.34 19.72 -10.16
CA GLU A 66 4.39 18.88 -9.45
C GLU A 66 5.10 17.76 -8.69
N GLN A 67 4.72 17.62 -7.42
CA GLN A 67 5.22 16.57 -6.55
C GLN A 67 4.09 15.62 -6.16
N PHE A 68 4.36 14.41 -5.71
CA PHE A 68 3.31 13.46 -5.38
C PHE A 68 3.60 12.77 -4.06
N ALA A 69 2.55 12.45 -3.31
CA ALA A 69 2.65 11.63 -2.11
C ALA A 69 3.04 10.18 -2.41
N ARG A 70 2.88 9.73 -3.67
CA ARG A 70 3.16 8.34 -4.09
C ARG A 70 3.63 8.23 -5.54
N VAL A 71 4.51 7.27 -5.79
CA VAL A 71 5.05 6.95 -7.13
C VAL A 71 3.96 6.64 -8.15
N ASP A 72 2.93 5.85 -7.79
CA ASP A 72 1.86 5.50 -8.72
C ASP A 72 1.02 6.70 -9.18
N ARG A 73 0.95 7.75 -8.36
CA ARG A 73 0.30 9.01 -8.75
C ARG A 73 1.18 9.81 -9.69
N ARG A 74 2.47 9.94 -9.38
CA ARG A 74 3.45 10.57 -10.27
C ARG A 74 3.48 9.87 -11.63
N SER A 75 3.62 8.55 -11.65
CA SER A 75 3.69 7.78 -12.91
C SER A 75 2.40 7.85 -13.74
N ARG A 76 1.25 8.16 -13.15
CA ARG A 76 0.02 8.45 -13.91
C ARG A 76 0.04 9.87 -14.48
N HIS A 77 0.63 10.82 -13.77
CA HIS A 77 0.82 12.18 -14.27
C HIS A 77 1.88 12.25 -15.38
N GLU A 78 2.88 11.37 -15.34
CA GLU A 78 3.97 11.30 -16.33
C GLU A 78 3.60 10.55 -17.62
N LYS A 79 2.40 9.98 -17.72
CA LYS A 79 1.89 9.34 -18.94
C LYS A 79 1.16 10.36 -19.79
#